data_AF-A0A023EKW4-F1
#
_entry.id   AF-A0A023EKW4-F1
#
_cell.length_a   1.000
_cell.length_b   1.000
_cell.length_c   1.000
_cell.angle_alpha   90.00
_cell.angle_beta   90.00
_cell.angle_gamma   90.00
#
_symmetry.space_group_name_H-M   'P 1'
#
loop_
_entity.id
_entity.type
_entity.pdbx_description
1 polymer ?
#
loop_
_entity_poly.entity_id
_entity_poly.type
_entity_poly.pdbx_seq_one_letter_code
_entity_poly.pdbx_strand_id
1 'polypeptide(L)'
;KFGSIRDDVKIEKVPVIKHDSHGLEGIAIDWVGRKLYWLDRHSKNLDVSELDGTKRKTLRSGVVDPRAIAVHPGIGYLYFTSWHLQAYIAKMGMDGSNFTRILTWEQDIAWPNALTIDYFTDRIYWADAHLDYIAFSDLEGRHRHIVLSGNKVPHVFALSVFDDNLYWTDWNLKAIIRANKFTGQDFTIIRNTTHRPYDVHISHPLRQLPYNNPCGATNGGCTHLCLLAPPLESTYLNVEGYI
;
A
#
# COMPACT_ATOMS: atom_id res chain seq x y z
N LYS A 1 2.13 -6.96 -30.69
CA LYS A 1 1.48 -8.26 -30.39
C LYS A 1 1.81 -8.62 -28.95
N PHE A 2 1.01 -8.15 -27.99
CA PHE A 2 1.12 -8.59 -26.60
C PHE A 2 0.52 -10.00 -26.53
N GLY A 3 1.27 -10.95 -25.97
CA GLY A 3 0.85 -12.34 -25.89
C GLY A 3 -0.50 -12.45 -25.19
N SER A 4 -1.49 -13.01 -25.88
CA SER A 4 -2.72 -13.40 -25.23
C SER A 4 -2.35 -14.44 -24.17
N ILE A 5 -2.82 -14.22 -22.94
CA ILE A 5 -2.98 -15.31 -21.99
C ILE A 5 -3.78 -16.36 -22.75
N ARG A 6 -3.25 -17.58 -22.88
CA ARG A 6 -3.97 -18.68 -23.55
C ARG A 6 -5.35 -18.79 -22.90
N ASP A 7 -6.40 -18.66 -23.69
CA ASP A 7 -7.80 -18.80 -23.26
C ASP A 7 -8.11 -20.20 -22.66
N ASP A 8 -7.15 -21.13 -22.68
CA ASP A 8 -7.26 -22.49 -22.17
C ASP A 8 -6.76 -22.69 -20.72
N VAL A 9 -6.21 -21.68 -20.04
CA VAL A 9 -5.84 -21.81 -18.63
C VAL A 9 -7.09 -21.56 -17.78
N LYS A 10 -7.76 -22.65 -17.38
CA LYS A 10 -8.85 -22.60 -16.40
C LYS A 10 -8.28 -22.14 -15.06
N ILE A 11 -8.41 -20.85 -14.75
CA ILE A 11 -7.97 -20.28 -13.47
C ILE A 11 -8.90 -20.79 -12.38
N GLU A 12 -8.45 -21.80 -11.64
CA GLU A 12 -9.15 -22.26 -10.45
C GLU A 12 -8.97 -21.24 -9.33
N LYS A 13 -10.09 -20.71 -8.82
CA LYS A 13 -10.10 -19.75 -7.71
C LYS A 13 -10.12 -20.53 -6.40
N VAL A 14 -9.02 -20.45 -5.64
CA VAL A 14 -8.90 -21.11 -4.34
C VAL A 14 -9.02 -20.06 -3.22
N PRO A 15 -9.89 -20.29 -2.22
CA PRO A 15 -9.96 -19.40 -1.06
C PRO A 15 -8.69 -19.53 -0.20
N VAL A 16 -7.95 -18.42 -0.08
CA VAL A 16 -6.70 -18.31 0.70
C VAL A 16 -7.00 -18.04 2.17
N ILE A 17 -7.80 -17.02 2.48
CA ILE A 17 -8.25 -16.69 3.83
C ILE A 17 -9.72 -17.10 3.98
N LYS A 18 -10.01 -18.04 4.89
CA LYS A 18 -11.34 -18.64 5.06
C LYS A 18 -12.01 -18.30 6.40
N HIS A 19 -11.21 -18.03 7.43
CA HIS A 19 -11.66 -17.90 8.81
C HIS A 19 -11.10 -16.62 9.42
N ASP A 20 -11.82 -16.08 10.41
CA ASP A 20 -11.47 -14.86 11.13
C ASP A 20 -11.15 -13.68 10.18
N SER A 21 -11.97 -13.55 9.14
CA SER A 21 -11.96 -12.48 8.15
C SER A 21 -13.38 -11.94 8.00
N HIS A 22 -13.65 -10.81 8.64
CA HIS A 22 -14.99 -10.28 8.86
C HIS A 22 -15.22 -8.97 8.10
N GLY A 23 -14.16 -8.25 7.72
CA GLY A 23 -14.25 -7.09 6.82
C GLY A 23 -12.88 -6.69 6.31
N LEU A 24 -12.39 -7.41 5.31
CA LEU A 24 -11.11 -7.16 4.67
C LEU A 24 -11.20 -5.90 3.81
N GLU A 25 -10.52 -4.83 4.22
CA GLU A 25 -10.56 -3.53 3.53
C GLU A 25 -9.31 -3.29 2.68
N GLY A 26 -8.15 -3.78 3.13
CA GLY A 26 -6.86 -3.56 2.47
C GLY A 26 -6.05 -4.84 2.42
N ILE A 27 -5.34 -5.05 1.32
CA ILE A 27 -4.50 -6.23 1.07
C ILE A 27 -3.22 -5.81 0.35
N ALA A 28 -2.09 -6.39 0.74
CA ALA A 28 -0.80 -6.17 0.10
C ALA A 28 -0.02 -7.48 0.01
N ILE A 29 0.72 -7.64 -1.09
CA ILE A 29 1.56 -8.81 -1.35
C ILE A 29 3.01 -8.38 -1.24
N ASP A 30 3.76 -9.05 -0.37
CA ASP A 30 5.22 -9.03 -0.42
C ASP A 30 5.69 -10.04 -1.47
N TRP A 31 6.14 -9.53 -2.61
CA TRP A 31 6.63 -10.36 -3.70
C TRP A 31 8.05 -10.92 -3.45
N VAL A 32 8.78 -10.39 -2.47
CA VAL A 32 10.15 -10.80 -2.14
C VAL A 32 10.12 -11.90 -1.08
N GLY A 33 9.55 -11.61 0.10
CA GLY A 33 9.41 -12.57 1.21
C GLY A 33 8.24 -13.54 1.03
N ARG A 34 7.43 -13.37 -0.03
CA ARG A 34 6.30 -14.23 -0.40
C ARG A 34 5.29 -14.31 0.74
N LYS A 35 4.79 -13.15 1.18
CA LYS A 35 3.82 -13.01 2.27
C LYS A 35 2.60 -12.22 1.85
N LEU A 36 1.48 -12.53 2.49
CA LEU A 36 0.22 -11.80 2.33
C LEU A 36 -0.05 -10.98 3.59
N TYR A 37 -0.30 -9.69 3.41
CA TYR A 37 -0.66 -8.76 4.49
C TYR A 37 -2.06 -8.24 4.25
N TRP A 38 -2.87 -8.12 5.29
CA TRP A 38 -4.19 -7.53 5.16
C TRP A 38 -4.64 -6.80 6.43
N LEU A 39 -5.62 -5.94 6.22
CA LEU A 39 -6.30 -5.17 7.24
C LEU A 39 -7.74 -5.64 7.34
N ASP A 40 -8.18 -5.94 8.55
CA ASP A 40 -9.56 -6.31 8.84
C ASP A 40 -10.22 -5.29 9.76
N ARG A 41 -11.32 -4.71 9.28
CA ARG A 41 -12.04 -3.63 9.97
C ARG A 41 -12.77 -4.07 11.24
N HIS A 42 -13.26 -5.31 11.29
CA HIS A 42 -14.07 -5.78 12.42
C HIS A 42 -13.19 -6.29 13.56
N SER A 43 -12.19 -7.11 13.24
CA SER A 43 -11.19 -7.58 14.20
C SER A 43 -10.18 -6.50 14.57
N LYS A 44 -10.04 -5.45 13.75
CA LYS A 44 -9.11 -4.32 13.95
C LYS A 44 -7.65 -4.78 13.94
N ASN A 45 -7.36 -5.80 13.16
CA ASN A 45 -6.05 -6.43 13.07
C ASN A 45 -5.38 -6.11 11.73
N LEU A 46 -4.06 -5.92 11.79
CA LEU A 46 -3.14 -6.08 10.68
C LEU A 46 -2.48 -7.44 10.84
N ASP A 47 -2.77 -8.34 9.90
CA ASP A 47 -2.31 -9.72 9.92
C ASP A 47 -1.35 -10.00 8.75
N VAL A 48 -0.54 -11.04 8.92
CA VAL A 48 0.33 -11.61 7.90
C VAL A 48 0.18 -13.13 7.84
N SER A 49 0.33 -13.70 6.64
CA SER A 49 0.43 -15.15 6.42
C SER A 49 1.37 -15.49 5.27
N GLU A 50 1.62 -16.78 5.06
CA GLU A 50 2.08 -17.29 3.76
C GLU A 50 1.06 -16.97 2.66
N LEU A 51 1.49 -17.00 1.39
CA LEU A 51 0.61 -16.71 0.24
C LEU A 51 -0.55 -17.70 0.08
N ASP A 52 -0.44 -18.90 0.66
CA ASP A 52 -1.49 -19.92 0.69
C ASP A 52 -2.43 -19.78 1.91
N GLY A 53 -2.22 -18.75 2.74
CA GLY A 53 -3.03 -18.46 3.93
C GLY A 53 -2.60 -19.22 5.18
N THR A 54 -1.60 -20.10 5.08
CA THR A 54 -1.07 -20.83 6.23
C THR A 54 -0.18 -19.93 7.10
N LYS A 55 0.07 -20.38 8.34
CA LYS A 55 0.96 -19.70 9.31
C LYS A 55 0.60 -18.22 9.48
N ARG A 56 -0.60 -17.95 10.00
CA ARG A 56 -1.07 -16.59 10.27
C ARG A 56 -0.45 -16.03 11.56
N LYS A 57 -0.11 -14.75 11.55
CA LYS A 57 0.29 -13.97 12.73
C LYS A 57 -0.36 -12.60 12.70
N THR A 58 -0.93 -12.16 13.82
CA THR A 58 -1.32 -10.77 14.00
C THR A 58 -0.09 -9.93 14.31
N LEU A 59 0.21 -8.97 13.43
CA LEU A 59 1.34 -8.05 13.62
C LEU A 59 0.96 -6.87 14.50
N ARG A 60 -0.28 -6.39 14.36
CA ARG A 60 -0.80 -5.28 15.17
C ARG A 60 -2.30 -5.42 15.36
N SER A 61 -2.75 -5.25 16.60
CA SER A 61 -4.15 -5.12 16.96
C SER A 61 -4.52 -3.66 17.25
N GLY A 62 -5.83 -3.36 17.27
CA GLY A 62 -6.33 -2.03 17.60
C GLY A 62 -6.20 -1.02 16.45
N VAL A 63 -6.07 -1.48 15.21
CA VAL A 63 -6.15 -0.62 14.02
C VAL A 63 -7.63 -0.38 13.70
N VAL A 64 -8.18 0.72 14.22
CA VAL A 64 -9.59 1.07 14.04
C VAL A 64 -9.83 1.66 12.65
N ASP A 65 -10.91 1.24 11.99
CA ASP A 65 -11.28 1.72 10.64
C ASP A 65 -10.09 1.78 9.67
N PRO A 66 -9.40 0.65 9.46
CA PRO A 66 -8.30 0.60 8.50
C PRO A 66 -8.82 0.70 7.07
N ARG A 67 -7.99 1.19 6.14
CA ARG A 67 -8.34 1.25 4.72
C ARG A 67 -7.27 0.67 3.81
N ALA A 68 -6.25 1.45 3.49
CA ALA A 68 -5.22 1.07 2.52
C ALA A 68 -3.98 0.53 3.22
N ILE A 69 -3.28 -0.39 2.55
CA ILE A 69 -1.98 -0.93 2.96
C ILE A 69 -1.07 -1.07 1.73
N ALA A 70 0.20 -0.72 1.89
CA ALA A 70 1.24 -0.93 0.90
C ALA A 70 2.52 -1.42 1.58
N VAL A 71 3.25 -2.32 0.92
CA VAL A 71 4.51 -2.87 1.43
C VAL A 71 5.70 -2.37 0.61
N HIS A 72 6.84 -2.20 1.28
CA HIS A 72 8.13 -1.91 0.67
C HIS A 72 9.16 -2.97 1.09
N PRO A 73 9.20 -4.13 0.41
CA PRO A 73 10.09 -5.22 0.76
C PRO A 73 11.57 -4.85 0.77
N GLY A 74 12.00 -3.92 -0.11
CA GLY A 74 13.39 -3.47 -0.20
C GLY A 74 13.97 -2.82 1.06
N ILE A 75 13.12 -2.24 1.92
CA ILE A 75 13.53 -1.60 3.18
C ILE A 75 12.86 -2.24 4.40
N GLY A 76 12.10 -3.33 4.20
CA GLY A 76 11.42 -4.05 5.28
C GLY A 76 10.31 -3.28 6.00
N TYR A 77 9.72 -2.26 5.37
CA TYR A 77 8.63 -1.46 5.95
C TYR A 77 7.31 -1.69 5.20
N LEU A 78 6.20 -1.52 5.92
CA LEU A 78 4.86 -1.39 5.38
C LEU A 78 4.21 -0.10 5.88
N TYR A 79 3.23 0.36 5.11
CA TYR A 79 2.50 1.58 5.34
C TYR A 79 1.02 1.29 5.27
N PHE A 80 0.23 1.91 6.15
CA PHE A 80 -1.21 1.72 6.15
C PHE A 80 -1.95 2.92 6.69
N THR A 81 -3.25 2.97 6.41
CA THR A 81 -4.10 4.11 6.78
C THR A 81 -5.23 3.70 7.72
N SER A 82 -5.61 4.63 8.60
CA SER A 82 -6.76 4.55 9.50
C SER A 82 -7.50 5.88 9.44
N TRP A 83 -8.82 5.82 9.23
CA TRP A 83 -9.67 7.01 9.06
C TRP A 83 -10.64 7.24 10.23
N HIS A 84 -10.36 6.63 11.39
CA HIS A 84 -11.15 6.88 12.60
C HIS A 84 -10.99 8.33 13.11
N LEU A 85 -11.67 8.70 14.20
CA LEU A 85 -11.63 10.06 14.80
C LEU A 85 -10.23 10.68 14.89
N GLN A 86 -9.22 9.88 15.23
CA GLN A 86 -7.81 10.27 15.17
C GLN A 86 -7.17 9.59 13.96
N ALA A 87 -7.47 10.09 12.77
CA ALA A 87 -6.98 9.51 11.53
C ALA A 87 -5.44 9.63 11.42
N TYR A 88 -4.83 8.68 10.74
CA TYR A 88 -3.39 8.66 10.51
C TYR A 88 -2.98 7.81 9.32
N ILE A 89 -1.79 8.11 8.81
CA ILE A 89 -0.99 7.21 7.98
C ILE A 89 0.15 6.72 8.86
N ALA A 90 0.30 5.40 8.96
CA ALA A 90 1.32 4.75 9.77
C ALA A 90 2.36 4.07 8.91
N LYS A 91 3.55 3.94 9.50
CA LYS A 91 4.69 3.15 9.05
C LYS A 91 4.99 2.10 10.13
N MET A 92 5.33 0.89 9.72
CA MET A 92 5.72 -0.19 10.62
C MET A 92 6.65 -1.17 9.88
N GLY A 93 7.55 -1.83 10.59
CA GLY A 93 8.29 -2.95 10.04
C GLY A 93 7.35 -4.06 9.55
N MET A 94 7.74 -4.74 8.48
CA MET A 94 6.99 -5.88 7.92
C MET A 94 6.96 -7.10 8.86
N ASP A 95 7.74 -7.07 9.93
CA ASP A 95 7.79 -7.99 11.06
C ASP A 95 6.94 -7.55 12.27
N GLY A 96 6.41 -6.32 12.25
CA GLY A 96 5.64 -5.69 13.32
C GLY A 96 6.45 -4.70 14.20
N SER A 97 7.74 -4.52 13.95
CA SER A 97 8.61 -3.61 14.71
C SER A 97 8.38 -2.12 14.34
N ASN A 98 8.94 -1.19 15.11
CA ASN A 98 9.07 0.23 14.74
C ASN A 98 7.78 0.92 14.24
N PHE A 99 6.64 0.62 14.87
CA PHE A 99 5.38 1.30 14.54
C PHE A 99 5.45 2.79 14.85
N THR A 100 5.11 3.63 13.89
CA THR A 100 5.04 5.09 14.03
C THR A 100 3.90 5.66 13.18
N ARG A 101 3.20 6.68 13.68
CA ARG A 101 2.25 7.47 12.89
C ARG A 101 3.02 8.61 12.23
N ILE A 102 3.21 8.54 10.92
CA ILE A 102 4.05 9.48 10.15
C ILE A 102 3.28 10.74 9.72
N LEU A 103 1.96 10.62 9.57
CA LEU A 103 1.04 11.73 9.33
C LEU A 103 -0.21 11.50 10.19
N THR A 104 -0.67 12.55 10.87
CA THR A 104 -1.83 12.47 11.78
C THR A 104 -2.91 13.48 11.42
N TRP A 105 -4.06 13.37 12.09
CA TRP A 105 -5.17 14.32 11.97
C TRP A 105 -4.80 15.78 12.27
N GLU A 106 -3.76 16.03 13.08
CA GLU A 106 -3.23 17.38 13.33
C GLU A 106 -2.52 17.97 12.10
N GLN A 107 -2.18 17.12 11.13
CA GLN A 107 -1.53 17.45 9.87
C GLN A 107 -2.50 17.26 8.69
N ASP A 108 -3.78 17.61 8.84
CA ASP A 108 -4.79 17.56 7.78
C ASP A 108 -4.95 16.16 7.15
N ILE A 109 -5.05 15.13 7.99
CA ILE A 109 -5.47 13.78 7.61
C ILE A 109 -6.85 13.51 8.20
N ALA A 110 -7.82 13.21 7.36
CA ALA A 110 -9.18 12.88 7.76
C ALA A 110 -9.58 11.50 7.24
N TRP A 111 -9.78 11.34 5.92
CA TRP A 111 -10.14 10.05 5.31
C TRP A 111 -9.07 9.60 4.31
N PRO A 112 -7.90 9.13 4.78
CA PRO A 112 -6.81 8.64 3.94
C PRO A 112 -7.18 7.29 3.30
N ASN A 113 -8.05 7.32 2.29
CA ASN A 113 -8.64 6.12 1.71
C ASN A 113 -7.69 5.35 0.80
N ALA A 114 -6.78 6.06 0.14
CA ALA A 114 -5.88 5.48 -0.84
C ALA A 114 -4.42 5.70 -0.43
N LEU A 115 -3.57 4.71 -0.71
CA LEU A 115 -2.14 4.76 -0.40
C LEU A 115 -1.37 3.94 -1.44
N THR A 116 -0.28 4.49 -1.96
CA THR A 116 0.65 3.77 -2.84
C THR A 116 2.07 4.27 -2.65
N ILE A 117 3.04 3.48 -3.09
CA ILE A 117 4.48 3.76 -2.95
C ILE A 117 5.09 3.86 -4.34
N ASP A 118 5.84 4.94 -4.57
CA ASP A 118 6.77 5.06 -5.68
C ASP A 118 8.16 4.59 -5.23
N TYR A 119 8.48 3.34 -5.60
CA TYR A 119 9.72 2.66 -5.21
C TYR A 119 10.99 3.23 -5.87
N PHE A 120 10.87 4.05 -6.91
CA PHE A 120 12.04 4.63 -7.57
C PHE A 120 12.47 5.95 -6.92
N THR A 121 11.54 6.64 -6.26
CA THR A 121 11.79 7.95 -5.65
C THR A 121 11.65 7.93 -4.13
N ASP A 122 11.38 6.78 -3.53
CA ASP A 122 11.11 6.60 -2.10
C ASP A 122 10.08 7.62 -1.59
N ARG A 123 8.90 7.61 -2.22
CA ARG A 123 7.78 8.49 -1.87
C ARG A 123 6.52 7.70 -1.62
N ILE A 124 5.76 8.13 -0.63
CA ILE A 124 4.39 7.69 -0.44
C ILE A 124 3.44 8.70 -1.08
N TYR A 125 2.42 8.19 -1.75
CA TYR A 125 1.32 8.96 -2.31
C TYR A 125 0.03 8.51 -1.63
N TRP A 126 -0.81 9.45 -1.22
CA TRP A 126 -2.10 9.15 -0.63
C TRP A 126 -3.18 10.10 -1.14
N ALA A 127 -4.42 9.71 -0.95
CA ALA A 127 -5.57 10.56 -1.20
C ALA A 127 -6.45 10.65 0.04
N ASP A 128 -6.89 11.87 0.35
CA ASP A 128 -7.88 12.12 1.39
C ASP A 128 -9.24 12.38 0.74
N ALA A 129 -10.22 11.53 1.06
CA ALA A 129 -11.56 11.58 0.46
C ALA A 129 -12.54 12.50 1.20
N HIS A 130 -12.12 13.08 2.33
CA HIS A 130 -12.90 14.09 3.06
C HIS A 130 -12.41 15.50 2.75
N LEU A 131 -11.09 15.66 2.63
CA LEU A 131 -10.43 16.93 2.35
C LEU A 131 -10.16 17.14 0.86
N ASP A 132 -10.62 16.22 0.01
CA ASP A 132 -10.57 16.27 -1.45
C ASP A 132 -9.19 16.63 -2.00
N TYR A 133 -8.17 15.83 -1.68
CA TYR A 133 -6.84 16.02 -2.24
C TYR A 133 -6.07 14.71 -2.49
N ILE A 134 -5.09 14.77 -3.39
CA ILE A 134 -4.03 13.78 -3.54
C ILE A 134 -2.70 14.47 -3.22
N ALA A 135 -1.89 13.86 -2.38
CA ALA A 135 -0.59 14.39 -1.96
C ALA A 135 0.49 13.31 -1.96
N PHE A 136 1.75 13.75 -1.89
CA PHE A 136 2.88 12.89 -1.62
C PHE A 136 3.81 13.49 -0.56
N SER A 137 4.67 12.64 -0.02
CA SER A 137 5.74 13.00 0.91
C SER A 137 6.91 12.05 0.73
N ASP A 138 8.00 12.30 1.46
CA ASP A 138 8.99 11.25 1.70
C ASP A 138 8.40 10.10 2.54
N LEU A 139 9.16 9.00 2.66
CA LEU A 139 8.78 7.81 3.42
C LEU A 139 8.58 8.03 4.94
N GLU A 140 9.00 9.18 5.48
CA GLU A 140 8.81 9.58 6.88
C GLU A 140 7.65 10.57 7.06
N GLY A 141 6.90 10.88 6.00
CA GLY A 141 5.79 11.85 6.06
C GLY A 141 6.22 13.32 5.97
N ARG A 142 7.49 13.60 5.69
CA ARG A 142 8.01 14.98 5.58
C ARG A 142 8.01 15.47 4.13
N HIS A 143 8.19 16.77 3.94
CA HIS A 143 8.20 17.41 2.62
C HIS A 143 6.90 17.15 1.83
N ARG A 144 5.77 17.23 2.54
CA ARG A 144 4.44 17.04 1.96
C ARG A 144 4.18 18.04 0.83
N HIS A 145 3.66 17.54 -0.29
CA HIS A 145 3.25 18.32 -1.44
C HIS A 145 1.89 17.85 -1.96
N ILE A 146 0.97 18.80 -2.18
CA ILE A 146 -0.36 18.52 -2.74
C ILE A 146 -0.26 18.52 -4.27
N VAL A 147 -0.68 17.43 -4.91
CA VAL A 147 -0.63 17.26 -6.37
C VAL A 147 -1.93 17.74 -7.02
N LEU A 148 -3.07 17.36 -6.44
CA LEU A 148 -4.42 17.65 -6.92
C LEU A 148 -5.31 17.97 -5.73
N SER A 149 -6.29 18.85 -5.92
CA SER A 149 -7.30 19.16 -4.90
C SER A 149 -8.66 19.56 -5.49
N GLY A 150 -9.69 19.51 -4.66
CA GLY A 150 -11.05 19.95 -4.96
C GLY A 150 -11.75 19.05 -5.98
N ASN A 151 -12.51 19.66 -6.90
CA ASN A 151 -13.43 18.98 -7.82
C ASN A 151 -12.80 17.93 -8.75
N LYS A 152 -11.47 17.89 -8.85
CA LYS A 152 -10.75 16.85 -9.62
C LYS A 152 -10.62 15.52 -8.87
N VAL A 153 -10.72 15.56 -7.54
CA VAL A 153 -10.51 14.42 -6.63
C VAL A 153 -11.55 14.39 -5.50
N PRO A 154 -12.86 14.51 -5.82
CA PRO A 154 -13.91 14.74 -4.83
C PRO A 154 -14.24 13.52 -3.94
N HIS A 155 -13.83 12.29 -4.32
CA HIS A 155 -13.93 11.13 -3.42
C HIS A 155 -13.06 9.96 -3.91
N VAL A 156 -11.75 10.08 -3.76
CA VAL A 156 -10.79 9.06 -4.19
C VAL A 156 -10.92 7.81 -3.31
N PHE A 157 -10.99 6.64 -3.94
CA PHE A 157 -11.08 5.34 -3.24
C PHE A 157 -9.74 4.59 -3.21
N ALA A 158 -9.09 4.42 -4.36
CA ALA A 158 -7.81 3.76 -4.48
C ALA A 158 -6.89 4.50 -5.45
N LEU A 159 -5.58 4.33 -5.28
CA LEU A 159 -4.54 5.07 -5.97
C LEU A 159 -3.40 4.12 -6.33
N SER A 160 -2.86 4.27 -7.53
CA SER A 160 -1.67 3.56 -8.01
C SER A 160 -0.78 4.53 -8.78
N VAL A 161 0.51 4.26 -8.80
CA VAL A 161 1.51 5.08 -9.49
C VAL A 161 2.23 4.21 -10.51
N PHE A 162 2.45 4.75 -11.71
CA PHE A 162 3.34 4.14 -12.69
C PHE A 162 3.91 5.20 -13.60
N ASP A 163 5.21 5.11 -13.84
CA ASP A 163 5.96 6.10 -14.61
C ASP A 163 5.75 7.51 -14.02
N ASP A 164 5.44 8.52 -14.83
CA ASP A 164 5.17 9.89 -14.39
C ASP A 164 3.71 10.15 -14.02
N ASN A 165 2.88 9.11 -13.91
CA ASN A 165 1.43 9.26 -13.77
C ASN A 165 0.87 8.59 -12.51
N LEU A 166 -0.11 9.27 -11.91
CA LEU A 166 -1.02 8.69 -10.93
C LEU A 166 -2.28 8.19 -11.64
N TYR A 167 -2.79 7.08 -11.13
CA TYR A 167 -4.02 6.43 -11.56
C TYR A 167 -4.90 6.20 -10.35
N TRP A 168 -6.14 6.66 -10.38
CA TRP A 168 -7.04 6.48 -9.24
C TRP A 168 -8.47 6.22 -9.65
N THR A 169 -9.21 5.67 -8.70
CA THR A 169 -10.65 5.45 -8.78
C THR A 169 -11.35 6.50 -7.93
N ASP A 170 -12.42 7.09 -8.46
CA ASP A 170 -13.21 8.09 -7.75
C ASP A 170 -14.69 7.71 -7.73
N TRP A 171 -15.31 7.78 -6.55
CA TRP A 171 -16.71 7.38 -6.33
C TRP A 171 -17.73 8.41 -6.78
N ASN A 172 -17.39 9.69 -6.72
CA ASN A 172 -18.28 10.79 -7.08
C ASN A 172 -18.24 11.03 -8.59
N LEU A 173 -17.05 11.01 -9.19
CA LEU A 173 -16.86 11.06 -10.64
C LEU A 173 -17.23 9.73 -11.32
N LYS A 174 -17.27 8.62 -10.57
CA LYS A 174 -17.51 7.26 -11.07
C LYS A 174 -16.61 6.96 -12.27
N ALA A 175 -15.31 7.11 -12.07
CA ALA A 175 -14.34 7.00 -13.13
C ALA A 175 -13.00 6.48 -12.63
N ILE A 176 -12.23 5.92 -13.57
CA ILE A 176 -10.79 5.70 -13.47
C ILE A 176 -10.11 6.85 -14.18
N ILE A 177 -9.22 7.54 -13.47
CA ILE A 177 -8.64 8.81 -13.89
C ILE A 177 -7.12 8.71 -13.83
N ARG A 178 -6.44 9.49 -14.68
CA ARG A 178 -4.99 9.66 -14.70
C ARG A 178 -4.60 11.13 -14.70
N ALA A 179 -3.50 11.47 -14.04
CA ALA A 179 -2.84 12.77 -14.13
C ALA A 179 -1.34 12.64 -13.81
N ASN A 180 -0.54 13.64 -14.16
CA ASN A 180 0.89 13.68 -13.82
C ASN A 180 1.09 13.67 -12.29
N LYS A 181 2.02 12.84 -11.81
CA LYS A 181 2.24 12.60 -10.37
C LYS A 181 2.88 13.76 -9.62
N PHE A 182 3.49 14.71 -10.32
CA PHE A 182 4.16 15.86 -9.71
C PHE A 182 3.31 17.13 -9.82
N THR A 183 2.74 17.38 -11.01
CA THR A 183 2.05 18.64 -11.32
C THR A 183 0.53 18.56 -11.27
N GLY A 184 -0.06 17.36 -11.27
CA GLY A 184 -1.50 17.17 -11.41
C GLY A 184 -2.07 17.60 -12.77
N GLN A 185 -1.21 17.86 -13.75
CA GLN A 185 -1.60 18.18 -15.12
C GLN A 185 -1.98 16.91 -15.91
N ASP A 186 -2.41 17.08 -17.16
CA ASP A 186 -2.85 16.00 -18.05
C ASP A 186 -3.98 15.13 -17.46
N PHE A 187 -4.85 15.78 -16.68
CA PHE A 187 -6.03 15.16 -16.10
C PHE A 187 -6.89 14.53 -17.21
N THR A 188 -7.01 13.22 -17.18
CA THR A 188 -7.67 12.42 -18.21
C THR A 188 -8.54 11.36 -17.55
N ILE A 189 -9.82 11.32 -17.90
CA ILE A 189 -10.69 10.19 -17.55
C ILE A 189 -10.34 9.04 -18.50
N ILE A 190 -9.75 7.97 -17.97
CA ILE A 190 -9.43 6.76 -18.76
C ILE A 190 -10.72 6.00 -19.07
N ARG A 191 -11.59 5.87 -18.07
CA ARG A 191 -12.81 5.08 -18.18
C ARG A 191 -13.87 5.56 -17.20
N ASN A 192 -15.07 5.83 -17.71
CA ASN A 192 -16.25 6.01 -16.87
C ASN A 192 -16.81 4.65 -16.43
N THR A 193 -17.36 4.59 -15.23
CA THR A 193 -17.96 3.40 -14.64
C THR A 193 -19.42 3.68 -14.26
N THR A 194 -20.29 2.69 -14.42
CA THR A 194 -21.71 2.82 -14.04
C THR A 194 -21.88 2.82 -12.52
N HIS A 195 -21.07 1.99 -11.85
CA HIS A 195 -21.02 1.84 -10.40
C HIS A 195 -19.75 2.47 -9.82
N ARG A 196 -19.70 2.60 -8.49
CA ARG A 196 -18.53 3.08 -7.75
C ARG A 196 -17.34 2.14 -8.00
N PRO A 197 -16.24 2.61 -8.60
CA PRO A 197 -15.05 1.80 -8.78
C PRO A 197 -14.33 1.66 -7.43
N TYR A 198 -13.86 0.44 -7.12
CA TYR A 198 -13.13 0.14 -5.89
C TYR A 198 -11.62 0.18 -6.17
N ASP A 199 -10.89 -0.88 -5.83
CA ASP A 199 -9.44 -0.90 -5.86
C ASP A 199 -8.85 -0.88 -7.29
N VAL A 200 -7.64 -0.33 -7.43
CA VAL A 200 -6.91 -0.26 -8.71
C VAL A 200 -5.43 -0.52 -8.51
N HIS A 201 -4.87 -1.43 -9.31
CA HIS A 201 -3.45 -1.76 -9.32
C HIS A 201 -2.88 -1.74 -10.72
N ILE A 202 -1.65 -1.26 -10.85
CA ILE A 202 -0.88 -1.38 -12.09
C ILE A 202 -0.20 -2.75 -12.13
N SER A 203 -0.51 -3.55 -13.15
CA SER A 203 0.13 -4.83 -13.42
C SER A 203 1.32 -4.63 -14.36
N HIS A 204 2.51 -4.47 -13.79
CA HIS A 204 3.76 -4.33 -14.56
C HIS A 204 4.95 -4.81 -13.72
N PRO A 205 5.97 -5.49 -14.30
CA PRO A 205 7.14 -5.95 -13.54
C PRO A 205 7.87 -4.85 -12.76
N LEU A 206 7.89 -3.61 -13.29
CA LEU A 206 8.50 -2.46 -12.60
C LEU A 206 7.73 -1.99 -11.35
N ARG A 207 6.53 -2.51 -11.07
CA ARG A 207 5.84 -2.31 -9.79
C ARG A 207 6.30 -3.28 -8.70
N GLN A 208 7.06 -4.31 -9.07
CA GLN A 208 7.57 -5.34 -8.19
C GLN A 208 9.08 -5.47 -8.40
N LEU A 209 9.82 -4.44 -8.00
CA LEU A 209 11.27 -4.38 -8.18
C LEU A 209 11.95 -5.59 -7.53
N PRO A 210 13.00 -6.14 -8.18
CA PRO A 210 13.75 -7.25 -7.60
C PRO A 210 14.55 -6.73 -6.40
N TYR A 211 14.29 -7.27 -5.22
CA TYR A 211 15.11 -7.06 -4.03
C TYR A 211 15.69 -8.39 -3.54
N ASN A 212 16.77 -8.32 -2.78
CA ASN A 212 17.33 -9.52 -2.17
C ASN A 212 16.38 -10.06 -1.10
N ASN A 213 16.15 -11.38 -1.10
CA ASN A 213 15.33 -12.03 -0.10
C ASN A 213 16.23 -12.66 0.98
N PRO A 214 16.35 -12.06 2.18
CA PRO A 214 17.17 -12.60 3.27
C PRO A 214 16.64 -13.94 3.81
N CYS A 215 15.35 -14.25 3.62
CA CYS A 215 14.79 -15.54 4.00
C CYS A 215 15.27 -16.67 3.09
N GLY A 216 15.62 -16.37 1.83
CA GLY A 216 16.16 -17.33 0.88
C GLY A 216 15.36 -18.64 0.78
N ALA A 217 16.06 -19.73 0.46
CA ALA A 217 15.46 -21.05 0.32
C ALA A 217 15.22 -21.79 1.66
N THR A 218 15.89 -21.38 2.73
CA THR A 218 15.85 -22.04 4.05
C THR A 218 14.92 -21.33 5.05
N ASN A 219 14.06 -20.43 4.55
CA ASN A 219 13.16 -19.61 5.37
C ASN A 219 13.91 -18.82 6.46
N GLY A 220 15.15 -18.38 6.18
CA GLY A 220 16.01 -17.66 7.14
C GLY A 220 16.36 -18.47 8.39
N GLY A 221 16.14 -19.80 8.39
CA GLY A 221 16.24 -20.64 9.58
C GLY A 221 15.01 -20.57 10.50
N CYS A 222 13.95 -19.87 10.12
CA CYS A 222 12.71 -19.77 10.88
C CYS A 222 11.85 -21.03 10.72
N THR A 223 11.23 -21.48 11.81
CA THR A 223 10.33 -22.66 11.79
C THR A 223 8.98 -22.37 11.14
N HIS A 224 8.45 -21.17 11.34
CA HIS A 224 7.12 -20.78 10.87
C HIS A 224 7.22 -19.71 9.78
N LEU A 225 7.23 -18.43 10.17
CA LEU A 225 7.30 -17.28 9.28
C LEU A 225 8.70 -16.66 9.32
N CYS A 226 9.25 -16.35 8.15
CA CYS A 226 10.33 -15.40 8.00
C CYS A 226 9.76 -14.09 7.44
N LEU A 227 9.86 -13.01 8.21
CA LEU A 227 9.33 -11.70 7.86
C LEU A 227 10.48 -10.74 7.62
N LEU A 228 10.35 -9.89 6.59
CA LEU A 228 11.31 -8.83 6.35
C LEU A 228 11.20 -7.80 7.48
N ALA A 229 12.35 -7.33 7.95
CA ALA A 229 12.43 -6.34 9.02
C ALA A 229 13.22 -5.13 8.52
N PRO A 230 12.96 -3.93 9.05
CA PRO A 230 13.80 -2.78 8.81
C PRO A 230 15.27 -3.06 9.19
N PRO A 231 16.24 -2.49 8.47
CA PRO A 231 17.63 -2.57 8.89
C PRO A 231 17.80 -1.94 10.28
N LEU A 232 18.68 -2.53 11.10
CA LEU A 232 18.97 -2.04 12.45
C LEU A 232 19.51 -0.61 12.38
N GLU A 233 19.14 0.26 13.33
CA GLU A 233 19.65 1.65 13.38
C GLU A 233 21.19 1.73 13.30
N SER A 234 21.90 0.74 13.86
CA SER A 234 23.36 0.62 13.81
C SER A 234 23.94 0.44 12.41
N THR A 235 23.15 0.00 11.43
CA THR A 235 23.59 -0.09 10.02
C THR A 235 23.51 1.24 9.27
N TYR A 236 22.70 2.22 9.73
CA TYR A 236 22.69 3.57 9.15
C TYR A 236 23.95 4.36 9.53
N LEU A 237 24.49 4.13 10.73
CA LEU A 237 25.73 4.76 11.21
C LEU A 237 26.99 4.31 10.44
N ASN A 238 26.94 3.20 9.71
CA ASN A 238 28.05 2.74 8.87
C ASN A 238 28.03 3.35 7.45
N VAL A 239 27.01 4.15 7.11
CA VAL A 239 26.89 4.80 5.79
C VAL A 239 27.46 6.23 5.82
N GLU A 240 27.59 6.86 6.99
CA GLU A 240 28.27 8.17 7.14
C GLU A 240 29.82 8.10 7.02
N GLY A 241 30.38 6.91 6.72
CA GLY A 241 31.81 6.67 6.55
C GLY A 241 32.36 6.87 5.13
N TYR A 242 31.58 7.43 4.19
CA TYR A 242 32.08 7.86 2.88
C TYR A 242 31.83 9.36 2.69
N ILE A 243 32.75 10.17 3.25
CA ILE A 243 33.09 11.50 2.75
C ILE A 243 34.50 11.40 2.16
#